data_AF-A0A958G6V1-F1
#
_entry.id   AF-A0A958G6V1-F1
#
_cell.length_a   1.000
_cell.length_b   1.000
_cell.length_c   1.000
_cell.angle_alpha   90.00
_cell.angle_beta   90.00
_cell.angle_gamma   90.00
#
_symmetry.space_group_name_H-M   'P 1'
#
loop_
_entity.id
_entity.type
_entity.pdbx_description
1 polymer ?
#
loop_
_entity_poly.entity_id
_entity_poly.type
_entity_poly.pdbx_seq_one_letter_code
_entity_poly.pdbx_strand_id
1 'polypeptide(L)'
;MSELIRILDYLYLTRPVLFFPGWATLLAGYLVAAGDAGRILPLPPEIRPLFWHGGIVTAMLSFAGAMGGSFILNQLQDVDSDRKNQKLFLLGDGLVPLRHGYIESALLLGGSLLAAVVCGLQYAAFTAVFILVTGYLYNYPPFRFKDYPLRGLIANML
;
A
#
# COMPACT_ATOMS: atom_id res chain seq x y z
N MET A 1 -25.35 -10.98 -9.45
CA MET A 1 -23.93 -11.04 -9.06
C MET A 1 -23.86 -11.53 -7.63
N SER A 2 -23.15 -12.62 -7.35
CA SER A 2 -23.06 -13.16 -5.99
C SER A 2 -22.35 -12.17 -5.06
N GLU A 3 -22.66 -12.21 -3.77
CA GLU A 3 -22.03 -11.32 -2.78
C GLU A 3 -20.50 -11.49 -2.73
N LEU A 4 -20.02 -12.72 -2.94
CA LEU A 4 -18.61 -13.04 -3.02
C LEU A 4 -17.89 -12.24 -4.13
N ILE A 5 -18.50 -12.12 -5.31
CA ILE A 5 -17.91 -11.35 -6.43
C ILE A 5 -17.75 -9.88 -6.03
N ARG A 6 -18.75 -9.31 -5.36
CA ARG A 6 -18.67 -7.92 -4.89
C ARG A 6 -17.53 -7.72 -3.90
N ILE A 7 -17.37 -8.62 -2.94
CA ILE A 7 -16.27 -8.55 -1.96
C ILE A 7 -14.91 -8.63 -2.66
N LEU A 8 -14.79 -9.52 -3.66
CA LEU A 8 -13.58 -9.63 -4.45
C LEU A 8 -13.31 -8.36 -5.25
N ASP A 9 -14.32 -7.67 -5.79
CA ASP A 9 -14.12 -6.40 -6.51
C ASP A 9 -13.44 -5.36 -5.62
N TYR A 10 -13.86 -5.22 -4.35
CA TYR A 10 -13.20 -4.34 -3.37
C TYR A 10 -11.77 -4.79 -3.09
N LEU A 11 -11.55 -6.09 -2.85
CA LEU A 11 -10.20 -6.62 -2.62
C LEU A 11 -9.27 -6.35 -3.82
N TYR A 12 -9.73 -6.59 -5.06
CA TYR A 12 -8.95 -6.34 -6.26
C TYR A 12 -8.69 -4.86 -6.51
N LEU A 13 -9.57 -3.98 -6.03
CA LEU A 13 -9.36 -2.53 -6.10
C LEU A 13 -8.11 -2.09 -5.34
N THR A 14 -7.75 -2.80 -4.26
CA THR A 14 -6.53 -2.55 -3.49
C THR A 14 -5.25 -3.00 -4.20
N ARG A 15 -5.34 -3.72 -5.34
CA ARG A 15 -4.20 -4.27 -6.11
C ARG A 15 -3.23 -5.12 -5.26
N PRO A 16 -3.69 -6.23 -4.65
CA PRO A 16 -2.91 -6.98 -3.67
C PRO A 16 -1.59 -7.57 -4.22
N VAL A 17 -1.50 -7.81 -5.52
CA VAL A 17 -0.26 -8.28 -6.18
C VAL A 17 0.87 -7.24 -6.08
N LEU A 18 0.55 -5.95 -5.96
CA LEU A 18 1.54 -4.89 -5.82
C LEU A 18 2.05 -4.72 -4.38
N PHE A 19 1.53 -5.48 -3.41
CA PHE A 19 2.01 -5.41 -2.02
C PHE A 19 3.34 -6.12 -1.82
N PHE A 20 3.65 -7.14 -2.63
CA PHE A 20 4.84 -7.97 -2.45
C PHE A 20 6.15 -7.17 -2.48
N PRO A 21 6.40 -6.23 -3.42
CA PRO A 21 7.61 -5.41 -3.40
C PRO A 21 7.73 -4.54 -2.14
N GLY A 22 6.62 -3.94 -1.69
CA GLY A 22 6.58 -3.13 -0.48
C GLY A 22 6.85 -3.96 0.77
N TRP A 23 6.21 -5.12 0.89
CA TRP A 23 6.45 -6.05 2.00
C TRP A 23 7.87 -6.61 2.01
N ALA A 24 8.46 -6.92 0.86
CA ALA A 24 9.84 -7.37 0.78
C ALA A 24 10.80 -6.32 1.37
N THR A 25 10.60 -5.05 1.03
CA THR A 25 11.40 -3.93 1.56
C THR A 25 11.20 -3.74 3.06
N LEU A 26 9.94 -3.77 3.54
CA LEU A 26 9.61 -3.69 4.96
C LEU A 26 10.25 -4.83 5.77
N LEU A 27 10.13 -6.07 5.27
CA LEU A 27 10.70 -7.25 5.92
C LEU A 27 12.23 -7.19 5.96
N ALA A 28 12.88 -6.76 4.87
CA ALA A 28 14.32 -6.56 4.85
C ALA A 28 14.76 -5.55 5.93
N GLY A 29 14.08 -4.40 6.02
CA GLY A 29 14.35 -3.41 7.07
C GLY A 29 14.15 -3.96 8.48
N TYR A 30 13.07 -4.71 8.70
CA TYR A 30 12.79 -5.36 9.98
C TYR A 30 13.88 -6.35 10.38
N LEU A 31 14.31 -7.23 9.46
CA LEU A 31 15.35 -8.22 9.72
C LEU A 31 16.70 -7.57 10.04
N VAL A 32 17.06 -6.50 9.33
CA VAL A 32 18.27 -5.72 9.63
C VAL A 32 18.18 -5.10 11.02
N ALA A 33 17.05 -4.47 11.36
CA ALA A 33 16.84 -3.84 12.67
C ALA A 33 16.83 -4.85 13.82
N ALA A 34 16.36 -6.07 13.59
CA ALA A 34 16.37 -7.16 14.56
C ALA A 34 17.77 -7.78 14.78
N GLY A 35 18.80 -7.34 14.05
CA GLY A 35 20.13 -7.94 14.10
C GLY A 35 20.23 -9.29 13.36
N ASP A 36 19.17 -9.68 12.65
CA ASP A 36 19.05 -10.92 11.89
C ASP A 36 19.51 -10.75 10.43
N ALA A 37 20.35 -9.74 10.13
CA ALA A 37 20.85 -9.45 8.79
C ALA A 37 21.59 -10.63 8.14
N GLY A 38 22.12 -11.56 8.95
CA GLY A 38 22.71 -12.83 8.47
C GLY A 38 21.72 -13.75 7.74
N ARG A 39 20.40 -13.55 7.88
CA ARG A 39 19.34 -14.27 7.14
C ARG A 39 19.08 -13.71 5.73
N ILE A 40 19.69 -12.56 5.37
CA ILE A 40 19.64 -11.98 4.02
C ILE A 40 20.67 -12.66 3.09
N LEU A 41 21.70 -13.31 3.66
CA LEU A 41 22.68 -14.15 2.96
C LEU A 41 22.24 -15.63 2.96
N PRO A 42 22.62 -16.45 1.96
CA PRO A 42 22.18 -17.84 1.85
C PRO A 42 22.99 -18.73 2.80
N LEU A 43 22.64 -18.75 4.08
CA LEU A 43 23.14 -19.71 5.07
C LEU A 43 21.95 -20.43 5.75
N PRO A 44 22.00 -21.77 5.93
CA PRO A 44 20.88 -22.56 6.47
C PRO A 44 20.94 -22.64 8.02
N PRO A 45 19.96 -23.25 8.72
CA PRO A 45 18.62 -22.72 8.96
C PRO A 45 18.22 -22.86 10.45
N GLU A 46 17.95 -21.75 11.12
CA GLU A 46 17.04 -21.77 12.27
C GLU A 46 15.88 -20.84 11.95
N ILE A 47 14.86 -21.39 11.28
CA ILE A 47 13.60 -20.70 11.06
C ILE A 47 12.89 -20.65 12.42
N ARG A 48 13.31 -19.70 13.27
CA ARG A 48 12.41 -19.16 14.28
C ARG A 48 11.31 -18.48 13.48
N PRO A 49 10.02 -18.84 13.64
CA PRO A 49 9.00 -18.27 12.80
C PRO A 49 8.96 -16.77 13.10
N LEU A 50 9.37 -15.96 12.11
CA LEU A 50 9.34 -14.49 12.14
C LEU A 50 7.97 -13.98 12.61
N PHE A 51 6.93 -14.76 12.32
CA PHE A 51 5.53 -14.61 12.74
C PHE A 51 5.30 -14.50 14.26
N TRP A 52 6.25 -14.88 15.12
CA TRP A 52 6.07 -14.83 16.58
C TRP A 52 6.47 -13.50 17.24
N HIS A 53 7.05 -12.56 16.50
CA HIS A 53 7.17 -11.18 17.00
C HIS A 53 5.89 -10.43 16.64
N GLY A 54 4.98 -10.27 17.60
CA GLY A 54 3.60 -9.78 17.38
C GLY A 54 3.47 -8.45 16.62
N GLY A 55 4.54 -7.65 16.52
CA GLY A 55 4.55 -6.39 15.78
C GLY A 55 4.64 -6.52 14.26
N ILE A 56 5.29 -7.57 13.70
CA ILE A 56 5.58 -7.61 12.25
C ILE A 56 4.33 -7.86 11.40
N VAL A 57 3.43 -8.73 11.86
CA VAL A 57 2.16 -8.99 11.17
C VAL A 57 1.30 -7.72 11.14
N THR A 58 1.20 -7.02 12.28
CA THR A 58 0.51 -5.73 12.35
C THR A 58 1.15 -4.69 11.44
N ALA A 59 2.48 -4.61 11.39
CA ALA A 59 3.19 -3.72 10.48
C ALA A 59 2.92 -4.08 9.00
N MET A 60 2.95 -5.36 8.63
CA MET A 60 2.65 -5.79 7.26
C MET A 60 1.21 -5.46 6.85
N LEU A 61 0.22 -5.73 7.73
CA LEU A 61 -1.18 -5.40 7.48
C LEU A 61 -1.42 -3.89 7.42
N SER A 62 -0.78 -3.14 8.32
CA SER A 62 -0.76 -1.68 8.30
C SER A 62 -0.25 -1.17 6.97
N PHE A 63 0.92 -1.65 6.54
CA PHE A 63 1.52 -1.19 5.27
C PHE A 63 0.70 -1.60 4.05
N ALA A 64 0.08 -2.77 4.07
CA ALA A 64 -0.85 -3.19 3.02
C ALA A 64 -2.07 -2.27 2.93
N GLY A 65 -2.62 -1.82 4.06
CA GLY A 65 -3.68 -0.82 4.09
C GLY A 65 -3.23 0.51 3.51
N ALA A 66 -2.03 0.98 3.87
CA ALA A 66 -1.47 2.24 3.35
C ALA A 66 -1.25 2.17 1.82
N MET A 67 -0.69 1.07 1.31
CA MET A 67 -0.51 0.82 -0.12
C MET A 67 -1.85 0.72 -0.84
N GLY A 68 -2.76 -0.12 -0.36
CA GLY A 68 -4.07 -0.35 -0.96
C GLY A 68 -4.89 0.94 -1.05
N GLY A 69 -4.97 1.70 0.05
CA GLY A 69 -5.64 2.99 0.06
C GLY A 69 -5.03 3.99 -0.94
N SER A 70 -3.70 4.04 -1.03
CA SER A 70 -2.98 4.92 -1.97
C SER A 70 -3.17 4.49 -3.44
N PHE A 71 -3.22 3.19 -3.73
CA PHE A 71 -3.56 2.67 -5.06
C PHE A 71 -5.00 2.98 -5.46
N ILE A 72 -5.93 2.98 -4.52
CA ILE A 72 -7.31 3.40 -4.79
C ILE A 72 -7.34 4.91 -5.12
N LEU A 73 -6.65 5.76 -4.36
CA LEU A 73 -6.57 7.20 -4.70
C LEU A 73 -5.94 7.44 -6.07
N ASN A 74 -4.90 6.68 -6.42
CA ASN A 74 -4.28 6.74 -7.73
C ASN A 74 -5.31 6.43 -8.84
N GLN A 75 -6.08 5.35 -8.69
CA GLN A 75 -7.11 4.95 -9.66
C GLN A 75 -8.28 5.95 -9.75
N LEU A 76 -8.72 6.50 -8.62
CA LEU A 76 -9.77 7.52 -8.60
C LEU A 76 -9.36 8.77 -9.35
N GLN A 77 -8.10 9.18 -9.21
CA GLN A 77 -7.56 10.35 -9.90
C GLN A 77 -7.36 10.09 -11.41
N ASP A 78 -7.12 8.85 -11.80
CA ASP A 78 -6.86 8.44 -13.18
C ASP A 78 -8.08 7.86 -13.91
N VAL A 79 -9.28 7.98 -13.33
CA VAL A 79 -10.48 7.29 -13.83
C VAL A 79 -10.79 7.59 -15.31
N ASP A 80 -10.64 8.85 -15.72
CA ASP A 80 -10.90 9.27 -17.11
C ASP A 80 -9.83 8.76 -18.07
N SER A 81 -8.56 8.77 -17.65
CA SER A 81 -7.45 8.24 -18.46
C SER A 81 -7.48 6.73 -18.54
N ASP A 82 -7.81 6.04 -17.45
CA ASP A 82 -7.89 4.59 -17.37
C ASP A 82 -9.03 4.08 -18.25
N ARG A 83 -10.18 4.76 -18.20
CA ARG A 83 -11.32 4.48 -19.10
C ARG A 83 -10.95 4.66 -20.58
N LYS A 84 -10.26 5.75 -20.93
CA LYS A 84 -9.80 5.99 -22.32
C LYS A 84 -8.81 4.92 -22.80
N ASN A 85 -7.97 4.40 -21.89
CA ASN A 85 -6.95 3.41 -22.19
C ASN A 85 -7.43 1.96 -22.04
N GLN A 86 -8.71 1.73 -21.70
CA GLN A 86 -9.27 0.41 -21.41
C GLN A 86 -8.44 -0.34 -20.35
N LYS A 87 -8.10 0.36 -19.27
CA LYS A 87 -7.39 -0.19 -18.11
C LYS A 87 -8.27 -0.03 -16.87
N LEU A 88 -8.08 -0.93 -15.89
CA LEU A 88 -8.56 -0.76 -14.50
C LEU A 88 -10.07 -0.46 -14.41
N PHE A 89 -10.85 -1.39 -14.95
CA PHE A 89 -12.29 -1.28 -15.21
C PHE A 89 -13.18 -1.10 -13.97
N LEU A 90 -12.70 -1.46 -12.78
CA LEU A 90 -13.54 -1.47 -11.57
C LEU A 90 -14.13 -0.09 -11.26
N LEU A 91 -13.32 0.97 -11.30
CA LEU A 91 -13.80 2.35 -11.14
C LEU A 91 -14.17 2.98 -12.49
N GLY A 92 -13.39 2.71 -13.55
CA GLY A 92 -13.57 3.31 -14.88
C GLY A 92 -14.91 2.99 -15.54
N ASP A 93 -15.39 1.75 -15.38
CA ASP A 93 -16.65 1.28 -15.94
C ASP A 93 -17.80 1.32 -14.93
N GLY A 94 -17.55 1.82 -13.71
CA GLY A 94 -18.56 2.00 -12.66
C GLY A 94 -19.03 0.71 -11.99
N LEU A 95 -18.26 -0.39 -12.08
CA LEU A 95 -18.53 -1.63 -11.34
C LEU A 95 -18.47 -1.41 -9.82
N VAL A 96 -17.55 -0.54 -9.39
CA VAL A 96 -17.48 0.03 -8.04
C VAL A 96 -17.75 1.55 -8.16
N PRO A 97 -18.75 2.10 -7.44
CA PRO A 97 -19.01 3.54 -7.49
C PRO A 97 -17.82 4.34 -6.92
N LEU A 98 -17.49 5.49 -7.52
CA LEU A 98 -16.36 6.32 -7.08
C LEU A 98 -16.42 6.68 -5.58
N ARG A 99 -17.61 6.96 -5.07
CA ARG A 99 -17.84 7.22 -3.64
C ARG A 99 -17.36 6.07 -2.76
N HIS A 100 -17.57 4.83 -3.20
CA HIS A 100 -17.13 3.65 -2.46
C HIS A 100 -15.60 3.54 -2.48
N GLY A 101 -14.95 3.84 -3.61
CA GLY A 101 -13.49 3.93 -3.66
C GLY A 101 -12.93 4.97 -2.69
N TYR A 102 -13.52 6.17 -2.59
CA TYR A 102 -13.08 7.18 -1.61
C TYR A 102 -13.27 6.70 -0.17
N ILE A 103 -14.40 6.06 0.15
CA ILE A 103 -14.67 5.52 1.49
C ILE A 103 -13.68 4.41 1.83
N GLU A 104 -13.49 3.45 0.93
CA GLU A 104 -12.56 2.33 1.14
C GLU A 104 -11.12 2.83 1.32
N SER A 105 -10.68 3.76 0.47
CA SER A 105 -9.38 4.39 0.62
C SER A 105 -9.24 5.09 1.98
N ALA A 106 -10.22 5.90 2.39
CA ALA A 106 -10.18 6.58 3.68
C ALA A 106 -10.12 5.60 4.86
N LEU A 107 -10.88 4.50 4.81
CA LEU A 107 -10.87 3.45 5.82
C LEU A 107 -9.53 2.72 5.87
N LEU A 108 -8.94 2.38 4.72
CA LEU A 108 -7.65 1.71 4.63
C LEU A 108 -6.51 2.62 5.12
N LEU A 109 -6.48 3.88 4.68
CA LEU A 109 -5.47 4.85 5.10
C LEU A 109 -5.60 5.17 6.59
N GLY A 110 -6.80 5.49 7.06
CA GLY A 110 -7.05 5.75 8.49
C GLY A 110 -6.75 4.54 9.37
N GLY A 111 -7.22 3.36 8.97
CA GLY A 111 -6.96 2.10 9.65
C GLY A 111 -5.48 1.74 9.70
N SER A 112 -4.75 1.98 8.60
CA SER A 112 -3.30 1.77 8.55
C SER A 112 -2.56 2.68 9.52
N LEU A 113 -2.90 3.97 9.62
CA LEU A 113 -2.27 4.88 10.57
C LEU A 113 -2.53 4.47 12.01
N LEU A 114 -3.77 4.08 12.33
CA LEU A 114 -4.12 3.59 13.67
C LEU A 114 -3.35 2.31 14.02
N ALA A 115 -3.25 1.35 13.09
CA ALA A 115 -2.47 0.14 13.28
C ALA A 115 -0.96 0.44 13.41
N ALA A 116 -0.45 1.40 12.64
CA ALA A 116 0.96 1.80 12.68
C ALA A 116 1.37 2.38 14.05
N VAL A 117 0.47 3.08 14.74
CA VAL A 117 0.73 3.59 16.11
C VAL A 117 1.01 2.45 17.10
N VAL A 118 0.35 1.30 16.93
CA VAL A 118 0.60 0.10 17.76
C VAL A 118 2.01 -0.46 17.53
N CYS A 119 2.58 -0.28 16.34
CA CYS A 119 3.95 -0.66 16.01
C CYS A 119 5.00 0.38 16.46
N GLY A 120 4.56 1.52 17.01
CA GLY A 120 5.42 2.59 17.53
C GLY A 120 5.43 3.85 16.69
N LEU A 121 5.77 4.99 17.33
CA LEU A 121 5.65 6.32 16.73
C LEU A 121 6.54 6.52 15.50
N GLN A 122 7.72 5.90 15.46
CA GLN A 122 8.62 5.97 14.30
C GLN A 122 7.98 5.31 13.06
N TYR A 123 7.36 4.15 13.24
CA TYR A 123 6.68 3.44 12.16
C TYR A 123 5.38 4.15 11.73
N ALA A 124 4.65 4.73 12.67
CA ALA A 124 3.50 5.59 12.38
C ALA A 124 3.90 6.83 11.58
N ALA A 125 5.00 7.50 11.95
CA ALA A 125 5.52 8.65 11.21
C ALA A 125 5.95 8.25 9.79
N PHE A 126 6.66 7.11 9.64
CA PHE A 126 7.00 6.56 8.32
C PHE A 126 5.74 6.30 7.48
N THR A 127 4.72 5.65 8.05
CA THR A 127 3.47 5.35 7.35
C THR A 127 2.73 6.63 6.95
N ALA A 128 2.70 7.65 7.82
CA ALA A 128 2.13 8.96 7.50
C ALA A 128 2.85 9.65 6.34
N VAL A 129 4.19 9.62 6.32
CA VAL A 129 4.99 10.16 5.22
C VAL A 129 4.72 9.38 3.93
N PHE A 130 4.70 8.05 4.01
CA PHE A 130 4.37 7.19 2.87
C PHE A 130 3.00 7.54 2.27
N ILE A 131 1.96 7.67 3.10
CA ILE A 131 0.61 8.04 2.65
C ILE A 131 0.58 9.45 2.05
N LEU A 132 1.27 10.42 2.67
CA LEU A 132 1.35 11.77 2.14
C LEU A 132 2.01 11.78 0.75
N VAL A 133 3.14 11.10 0.61
CA VAL A 133 3.92 11.08 -0.63
C VAL A 133 3.19 10.29 -1.72
N THR A 134 2.82 9.04 -1.46
CA THR A 134 2.27 8.12 -2.46
C THR A 134 0.76 8.25 -2.66
N GLY A 135 0.02 8.60 -1.60
CA GLY A 135 -1.43 8.80 -1.65
C GLY A 135 -1.80 10.20 -2.18
N TYR A 136 -1.09 11.25 -1.76
CA TYR A 136 -1.42 12.63 -2.12
C TYR A 136 -0.47 13.25 -3.14
N LEU A 137 0.81 13.49 -2.80
CA LEU A 137 1.76 14.23 -3.65
C LEU A 137 2.01 13.57 -5.01
N TYR A 138 1.95 12.24 -5.04
CA TYR A 138 2.09 11.46 -6.26
C TYR A 138 0.92 11.65 -7.23
N ASN A 139 -0.30 11.82 -6.71
CA ASN A 139 -1.52 11.76 -7.50
C ASN A 139 -2.14 13.13 -7.80
N TYR A 140 -2.16 14.05 -6.83
CA TYR A 140 -2.99 15.26 -6.88
C TYR A 140 -2.17 16.53 -7.21
N PRO A 141 -2.80 17.54 -7.84
CA PRO A 141 -2.20 18.87 -8.01
C PRO A 141 -1.96 19.55 -6.65
N PRO A 142 -0.95 20.44 -6.53
CA PRO A 142 -0.08 20.95 -7.60
C PRO A 142 1.12 20.04 -7.94
N PHE A 143 1.32 18.93 -7.24
CA PHE A 143 2.57 18.17 -7.29
C PHE A 143 2.61 17.13 -8.41
N ARG A 144 1.62 16.22 -8.44
CA ARG A 144 1.48 15.14 -9.42
C ARG A 144 2.82 14.47 -9.77
N PHE A 145 3.55 14.00 -8.76
CA PHE A 145 4.92 13.51 -8.98
C PHE A 145 5.03 12.40 -10.03
N LYS A 146 3.97 11.60 -10.21
CA LYS A 146 3.91 10.57 -11.24
C LYS A 146 4.07 11.08 -12.68
N ASP A 147 3.78 12.36 -12.93
CA ASP A 147 3.86 12.96 -14.26
C ASP A 147 5.29 13.45 -14.60
N TYR A 148 6.23 13.38 -13.64
CA TYR A 148 7.61 13.83 -13.81
C TYR A 148 8.60 12.68 -13.60
N PRO A 149 9.57 12.45 -14.52
CA PRO A 149 10.47 11.29 -14.43
C PRO A 149 11.22 11.17 -13.10
N LEU A 150 11.87 12.26 -12.65
CA LEU A 150 12.68 12.24 -11.42
C LEU A 150 11.82 12.22 -10.16
N ARG A 151 10.73 12.99 -10.12
CA ARG A 151 9.87 13.08 -8.93
C ARG A 151 9.10 11.77 -8.70
N GLY A 152 8.65 11.15 -9.79
CA GLY A 152 8.03 9.84 -9.76
C GLY A 152 8.99 8.76 -9.27
N LEU A 153 10.24 8.79 -9.75
CA LEU A 153 11.28 7.87 -9.27
C LEU A 153 11.53 8.04 -7.77
N ILE A 154 11.75 9.27 -7.31
CA ILE A 154 12.01 9.57 -5.88
C ILE A 154 10.84 9.11 -5.00
N ALA A 155 9.60 9.34 -5.44
CA ALA A 155 8.42 8.92 -4.69
C ALA A 155 8.30 7.39 -4.53
N ASN A 156 8.84 6.61 -5.47
CA ASN A 156 8.84 5.15 -5.43
C ASN A 156 10.06 4.55 -4.70
N MET A 157 11.02 5.38 -4.29
CA MET A 157 12.17 4.95 -3.46
C MET A 157 11.85 5.00 -1.95
N LEU A 158 10.65 5.43 -1.59
CA LEU A 158 10.17 5.66 -0.23
C LEU A 158 9.30 4.48 0.24
#